data_AF-A0A7C1PXL6-F1
#
_entry.id   AF-A0A7C1PXL6-F1
#
_cell.length_a   1.000
_cell.length_b   1.000
_cell.length_c   1.000
_cell.angle_alpha   90.00
_cell.angle_beta   90.00
_cell.angle_gamma   90.00
#
_symmetry.space_group_name_H-M   'P 1'
#
loop_
_entity.id
_entity.type
_entity.pdbx_description
1 polymer ?
#
loop_
_entity_poly.entity_id
_entity_poly.type
_entity_poly.pdbx_seq_one_letter_code
_entity_poly.pdbx_strand_id
1 'polypeptide(L)'
;MENQFATTKKQTIIISGIAILIGLYLVSLYSYLLFHSLAEIFSIIVACGIFIVAWNTRRFMDSNYLLFLGIAYLFIGALDLIHTLAYPGLGIFVGYGTNLAAQLWIATRYVESLSLLIAFLFLGRKLKSNFVFLGYTMAISLLLVSIFYWNIFPQCFVEGVGLTLFKKVSEYIISLILIGSLALLFKNRREFDKSVLNLLAASIVVTIVSELFFTF
;
A
#
# COMPACT_ATOMS: atom_id res chain seq x y z
N MET A 1 14.45 -31.97 19.68
CA MET A 1 15.40 -30.98 19.12
C MET A 1 14.74 -30.03 18.13
N GLU A 2 13.91 -30.51 17.20
CA GLU A 2 13.24 -29.67 16.19
C GLU A 2 12.32 -28.57 16.78
N ASN A 3 11.56 -28.88 17.83
CA ASN A 3 10.73 -27.90 18.53
C ASN A 3 11.53 -26.79 19.24
N GLN A 4 12.73 -27.09 19.77
CA GLN A 4 13.59 -26.08 20.40
C GLN A 4 14.21 -25.13 19.38
N PHE A 5 14.63 -25.65 18.21
CA PHE A 5 15.11 -24.82 17.12
C PHE A 5 14.02 -23.89 16.56
N ALA A 6 12.78 -24.40 16.42
CA ALA A 6 11.65 -23.58 15.99
C ALA A 6 11.31 -22.46 16.98
N THR A 7 11.38 -22.72 18.29
CA THR A 7 11.15 -21.69 19.33
C THR A 7 12.23 -20.63 19.33
N THR A 8 13.51 -21.00 19.22
CA THR A 8 14.62 -20.05 19.20
C THR A 8 14.53 -19.15 17.96
N LYS A 9 14.24 -19.72 16.79
CA LYS A 9 14.07 -18.94 15.55
C LYS A 9 12.92 -17.94 15.65
N LYS A 10 11.80 -18.32 16.27
CA LYS A 10 10.67 -17.42 16.52
C LYS A 10 11.04 -16.29 17.48
N GLN A 11 11.77 -16.59 18.55
CA GLN A 11 12.26 -15.58 19.49
C GLN A 11 13.20 -14.58 18.82
N THR A 12 14.15 -15.05 18.01
CA THR A 12 15.06 -14.17 17.27
C THR A 12 14.29 -13.22 16.35
N ILE A 13 13.30 -13.70 15.60
CA ILE A 13 12.47 -12.85 14.72
C ILE A 13 11.74 -11.77 15.53
N ILE A 14 11.15 -12.14 16.68
CA ILE A 14 10.44 -11.18 17.54
C ILE A 14 11.40 -10.13 18.09
N ILE A 15 12.56 -10.55 18.60
CA ILE A 15 13.56 -9.64 19.17
C ILE A 15 14.07 -8.68 18.10
N SER A 16 14.42 -9.19 16.91
CA SER A 16 14.84 -8.35 15.78
C SER A 16 13.76 -7.37 15.36
N GLY A 17 12.50 -7.80 15.30
CA GLY A 17 11.37 -6.93 14.99
C GLY A 17 11.21 -5.79 16.00
N ILE A 18 11.26 -6.10 17.30
CA ILE A 18 11.19 -5.10 18.37
C ILE A 18 12.36 -4.12 18.27
N ALA A 19 13.58 -4.61 18.05
CA ALA A 19 14.76 -3.76 17.90
C ALA A 19 14.63 -2.79 16.72
N ILE A 20 14.10 -3.24 15.58
CA ILE A 20 13.83 -2.39 14.42
C ILE A 20 12.79 -1.32 14.75
N LEU A 21 11.69 -1.68 15.42
CA LEU A 21 10.64 -0.72 15.80
C LEU A 21 11.16 0.34 16.79
N ILE A 22 11.97 -0.06 17.77
CA ILE A 22 12.63 0.89 18.68
C ILE A 22 13.57 1.81 17.91
N GLY A 23 14.37 1.26 16.99
CA GLY A 23 15.25 2.04 16.12
C GLY A 23 14.49 3.08 15.31
N LEU A 24 13.39 2.69 14.66
CA LEU A 24 12.52 3.60 13.90
C LEU A 24 11.90 4.68 14.78
N TYR A 25 11.47 4.34 15.99
CA TYR A 25 10.96 5.33 16.95
C TYR A 25 12.03 6.35 17.34
N LEU A 26 13.26 5.91 17.64
CA LEU A 26 14.37 6.82 17.96
C LEU A 26 14.72 7.72 16.77
N VAL A 27 14.69 7.20 15.53
CA VAL A 27 14.88 8.00 14.33
C VAL A 27 13.77 9.05 14.19
N SER A 28 12.52 8.71 14.50
CA SER A 28 11.39 9.66 14.44
C SER A 28 11.56 10.85 15.39
N LEU A 29 12.18 10.62 16.56
CA LEU A 29 12.50 11.68 17.52
C LEU A 29 13.65 12.57 17.07
N TYR A 30 14.59 12.02 16.30
CA TYR A 30 15.72 12.77 15.76
C TYR A 30 15.34 13.58 14.51
N SER A 31 14.67 12.94 13.55
CA SER A 31 14.20 13.55 12.31
C SER A 31 13.00 12.79 11.75
N TYR A 32 11.83 13.42 11.81
CA TYR A 32 10.61 12.85 11.23
C TYR A 32 10.76 12.61 9.72
N LEU A 33 11.46 13.51 9.00
CA LEU A 33 11.72 13.37 7.57
C LEU A 33 12.52 12.10 7.27
N LEU A 34 13.55 11.81 8.07
CA LEU A 34 14.35 10.61 7.92
C LEU A 34 13.52 9.35 8.24
N PHE A 35 12.74 9.38 9.32
CA PHE A 35 11.82 8.30 9.66
C PHE A 35 10.83 8.00 8.53
N HIS A 36 10.12 9.03 8.04
CA HIS A 36 9.16 8.91 6.95
C HIS A 36 9.82 8.31 5.71
N SER A 37 10.97 8.87 5.29
CA SER A 37 11.68 8.39 4.10
C SER A 37 12.11 6.92 4.22
N LEU A 38 12.61 6.51 5.40
CA LEU A 38 13.00 5.11 5.63
C LEU A 38 11.79 4.17 5.62
N ALA A 39 10.68 4.58 6.23
CA ALA A 39 9.44 3.80 6.25
C ALA A 39 8.87 3.60 4.85
N GLU A 40 8.83 4.67 4.04
CA GLU A 40 8.34 4.60 2.66
C GLU A 40 9.28 3.82 1.74
N ILE A 41 10.60 4.00 1.83
CA ILE A 41 11.54 3.21 1.02
C ILE A 41 11.40 1.72 1.35
N PHE A 42 11.21 1.37 2.63
CA PHE A 42 10.96 -0.01 3.02
C PHE A 42 9.64 -0.55 2.43
N SER A 43 8.54 0.20 2.49
CA SER A 43 7.25 -0.21 1.91
C SER A 43 7.35 -0.39 0.39
N ILE A 44 8.05 0.50 -0.32
CA ILE A 44 8.31 0.43 -1.77
C ILE A 44 9.12 -0.82 -2.12
N ILE A 45 10.16 -1.15 -1.34
CA ILE A 45 10.95 -2.38 -1.55
C ILE A 45 10.06 -3.61 -1.37
N VAL A 46 9.19 -3.63 -0.35
CA VAL A 46 8.24 -4.73 -0.13
C VAL A 46 7.26 -4.83 -1.30
N ALA A 47 6.71 -3.72 -1.79
CA ALA A 47 5.79 -3.68 -2.92
C ALA A 47 6.44 -4.24 -4.21
N CYS A 48 7.67 -3.83 -4.51
CA CYS A 48 8.48 -4.39 -5.58
C CYS A 48 8.74 -5.89 -5.38
N GLY A 49 9.02 -6.32 -4.15
CA GLY A 49 9.20 -7.73 -3.78
C GLY A 49 7.95 -8.56 -4.05
N ILE A 50 6.76 -8.06 -3.68
CA ILE A 50 5.47 -8.70 -3.95
C ILE A 50 5.30 -8.90 -5.46
N PHE A 51 5.55 -7.86 -6.27
CA PHE A 51 5.52 -7.97 -7.73
C PHE A 51 6.49 -9.03 -8.25
N ILE A 52 7.76 -8.96 -7.83
CA ILE A 52 8.81 -9.88 -8.30
C ILE A 52 8.42 -11.32 -8.00
N VAL A 53 7.98 -11.62 -6.77
CA VAL A 53 7.58 -12.97 -6.38
C VAL A 53 6.39 -13.42 -7.21
N ALA A 54 5.31 -12.65 -7.25
CA ALA A 54 4.10 -13.00 -8.00
C ALA A 54 4.36 -13.17 -9.50
N TRP A 55 5.19 -12.31 -10.09
CA TRP A 55 5.53 -12.38 -11.51
C TRP A 55 6.35 -13.62 -11.82
N ASN A 56 7.33 -13.97 -11.00
CA ASN A 56 8.19 -15.13 -11.25
C ASN A 56 7.49 -16.47 -10.97
N THR A 57 6.56 -16.51 -10.01
CA THR A 57 5.80 -17.73 -9.69
C THR A 57 4.53 -17.90 -10.53
N ARG A 58 4.22 -16.97 -11.44
CA ARG A 58 2.97 -16.94 -12.23
C ARG A 58 2.61 -18.23 -12.98
N ARG A 59 3.60 -19.04 -13.35
CA ARG A 59 3.38 -20.33 -14.04
C ARG A 59 2.96 -21.46 -13.11
N PHE A 60 3.16 -21.28 -11.80
CA PHE A 60 2.90 -22.26 -10.75
C PHE A 60 1.70 -21.86 -9.87
N MET A 61 1.04 -20.73 -10.15
CA MET A 61 -0.12 -20.28 -9.40
C MET A 61 -1.41 -20.76 -10.05
N ASP A 62 -2.24 -21.44 -9.28
CA ASP A 62 -3.56 -21.94 -9.73
C ASP A 62 -4.60 -20.80 -9.83
N SER A 63 -4.43 -19.74 -9.04
CA SER A 63 -5.32 -18.58 -9.00
C SER A 63 -4.57 -17.31 -9.39
N ASN A 64 -5.18 -16.52 -10.28
CA ASN A 64 -4.60 -15.26 -10.75
C ASN A 64 -4.84 -14.07 -9.79
N TYR A 65 -5.47 -14.30 -8.64
CA TYR A 65 -5.67 -13.29 -7.61
C TYR A 65 -4.34 -12.66 -7.17
N LEU A 66 -3.36 -13.49 -6.78
CA LEU A 66 -2.05 -13.02 -6.32
C LEU A 66 -1.22 -12.42 -7.47
N LEU A 67 -1.40 -12.90 -8.70
CA LEU A 67 -0.76 -12.33 -9.87
C LEU A 67 -1.26 -10.91 -10.15
N PHE A 68 -2.58 -10.69 -10.08
CA PHE A 68 -3.16 -9.36 -10.25
C PHE A 68 -2.66 -8.39 -9.17
N LEU A 69 -2.68 -8.81 -7.90
CA LEU A 69 -2.13 -8.00 -6.81
C LEU A 69 -0.64 -7.73 -6.98
N GLY A 70 0.14 -8.72 -7.41
CA GLY A 70 1.54 -8.52 -7.74
C GLY A 70 1.76 -7.37 -8.72
N ILE A 71 1.02 -7.37 -9.83
CA ILE A 71 1.08 -6.28 -10.82
C ILE A 71 0.63 -4.96 -10.18
N ALA A 72 -0.46 -4.95 -9.41
CA ALA A 72 -0.95 -3.76 -8.73
C ALA A 72 0.12 -3.15 -7.80
N TYR A 73 0.81 -3.97 -7.00
CA TYR A 73 1.82 -3.51 -6.04
C TYR A 73 3.07 -2.91 -6.71
N LEU A 74 3.41 -3.28 -7.95
CA LEU A 74 4.44 -2.56 -8.71
C LEU A 74 4.07 -1.09 -8.91
N PHE A 75 2.82 -0.85 -9.29
CA PHE A 75 2.28 0.46 -9.57
C PHE A 75 2.01 1.28 -8.31
N ILE A 76 1.53 0.64 -7.25
CA ILE A 76 1.40 1.24 -5.91
C ILE A 76 2.78 1.67 -5.41
N GLY A 77 3.80 0.82 -5.50
CA GLY A 77 5.17 1.18 -5.12
C GLY A 77 5.76 2.34 -5.94
N ALA A 78 5.40 2.45 -7.23
CA ALA A 78 5.79 3.58 -8.06
C ALA A 78 5.10 4.90 -7.61
N LEU A 79 3.83 4.84 -7.22
CA LEU A 79 3.12 6.00 -6.67
C LEU A 79 3.65 6.37 -5.28
N ASP A 80 3.90 5.40 -4.41
CA ASP A 80 4.50 5.62 -3.08
C ASP A 80 5.88 6.27 -3.22
N LEU A 81 6.68 5.87 -4.23
CA LEU A 81 7.95 6.54 -4.53
C LEU A 81 7.74 8.03 -4.88
N ILE A 82 6.80 8.34 -5.77
CA ILE A 82 6.50 9.74 -6.14
C ILE A 82 5.99 10.52 -4.92
N HIS A 83 5.15 9.90 -4.07
CA HIS A 83 4.68 10.45 -2.81
C HIS A 83 5.85 10.77 -1.87
N THR A 84 6.78 9.82 -1.65
CA THR A 84 7.96 10.04 -0.81
C THR A 84 8.75 11.23 -1.30
N LEU A 85 9.03 11.31 -2.61
CA LEU A 85 9.78 12.41 -3.22
C LEU A 85 9.05 13.76 -3.10
N ALA A 86 7.72 13.74 -3.03
CA ALA A 86 6.87 14.92 -2.82
C ALA A 86 6.76 15.35 -1.35
N TYR A 87 7.31 14.58 -0.41
CA TYR A 87 7.19 14.91 1.01
C TYR A 87 7.92 16.22 1.37
N PRO A 88 7.29 17.13 2.14
CA PRO A 88 7.90 18.38 2.56
C PRO A 88 9.25 18.17 3.26
N GLY A 89 10.28 18.87 2.79
CA GLY A 89 11.64 18.80 3.34
C GLY A 89 12.66 18.08 2.45
N LEU A 90 12.24 17.27 1.47
CA LEU A 90 13.17 16.71 0.47
C LEU A 90 13.58 17.71 -0.63
N GLY A 91 12.75 18.72 -0.89
CA GLY A 91 13.09 19.82 -1.81
C GLY A 91 13.04 19.46 -3.30
N ILE A 92 12.44 18.34 -3.69
CA ILE A 92 12.36 17.90 -5.10
C ILE A 92 11.24 18.63 -5.85
N PHE A 93 10.02 18.65 -5.28
CA PHE A 93 8.85 19.32 -5.87
C PHE A 93 8.65 20.70 -5.25
N VAL A 94 9.45 21.67 -5.68
CA VAL A 94 9.38 23.06 -5.18
C VAL A 94 8.07 23.71 -5.61
N GLY A 95 7.40 24.41 -4.68
CA GLY A 95 6.18 25.18 -4.95
C GLY A 95 4.86 24.41 -4.78
N TYR A 96 4.90 23.10 -4.52
CA TYR A 96 3.70 22.27 -4.36
C TYR A 96 3.20 22.13 -2.91
N GLY A 97 4.09 22.33 -1.94
CA GLY A 97 3.78 22.26 -0.50
C GLY A 97 3.30 20.88 -0.03
N THR A 98 2.74 20.84 1.19
CA THR A 98 2.26 19.60 1.85
C THR A 98 1.06 18.96 1.12
N ASN A 99 0.31 19.75 0.36
CA ASN A 99 -0.89 19.26 -0.34
C ASN A 99 -0.56 18.18 -1.38
N LEU A 100 0.54 18.31 -2.12
CA LEU A 100 0.92 17.32 -3.14
C LEU A 100 1.18 15.95 -2.53
N ALA A 101 1.94 15.88 -1.43
CA ALA A 101 2.16 14.64 -0.71
C ALA A 101 0.82 14.02 -0.27
N ALA A 102 -0.11 14.82 0.27
CA ALA A 102 -1.43 14.34 0.69
C ALA A 102 -2.34 13.89 -0.48
N GLN A 103 -2.23 14.53 -1.65
CA GLN A 103 -2.95 14.10 -2.86
C GLN A 103 -2.43 12.78 -3.39
N LEU A 104 -1.11 12.64 -3.49
CA LEU A 104 -0.47 11.39 -3.90
C LEU A 104 -0.77 10.25 -2.92
N TRP A 105 -0.76 10.53 -1.61
CA TRP A 105 -1.17 9.56 -0.59
C TRP A 105 -2.56 8.99 -0.86
N ILE A 106 -3.58 9.87 -0.94
CA ILE A 106 -4.96 9.45 -1.18
C ILE A 106 -5.10 8.71 -2.50
N ALA A 107 -4.44 9.18 -3.56
CA ALA A 107 -4.44 8.51 -4.86
C ALA A 107 -3.89 7.07 -4.75
N THR A 108 -2.75 6.88 -4.09
CA THR A 108 -2.14 5.55 -3.91
C THR A 108 -3.03 4.63 -3.08
N ARG A 109 -3.60 5.12 -1.98
CA ARG A 109 -4.48 4.33 -1.10
C ARG A 109 -5.79 3.91 -1.79
N TYR A 110 -6.34 4.76 -2.67
CA TYR A 110 -7.45 4.36 -3.54
C TYR A 110 -7.05 3.26 -4.53
N VAL A 111 -5.89 3.39 -5.17
CA VAL A 111 -5.38 2.35 -6.07
C VAL A 111 -5.19 1.05 -5.32
N GLU A 112 -4.61 1.05 -4.12
CA GLU A 112 -4.43 -0.16 -3.30
C GLU A 112 -5.76 -0.80 -2.90
N SER A 113 -6.65 -0.05 -2.27
CA SER A 113 -7.92 -0.57 -1.76
C SER A 113 -8.82 -1.12 -2.87
N LEU A 114 -8.92 -0.41 -4.00
CA LEU A 114 -9.66 -0.88 -5.17
C LEU A 114 -8.99 -2.11 -5.80
N SER A 115 -7.65 -2.16 -5.84
CA SER A 115 -6.94 -3.33 -6.36
C SER A 115 -7.21 -4.58 -5.53
N LEU A 116 -7.19 -4.45 -4.19
CA LEU A 116 -7.56 -5.54 -3.28
C LEU A 116 -8.98 -6.03 -3.51
N LEU A 117 -9.93 -5.12 -3.79
CA LEU A 117 -11.31 -5.48 -4.07
C LEU A 117 -11.47 -6.14 -5.45
N ILE A 118 -10.87 -5.55 -6.48
CA ILE A 118 -10.96 -6.00 -7.88
C ILE A 118 -10.26 -7.35 -8.07
N ALA A 119 -9.23 -7.66 -7.28
CA ALA A 119 -8.51 -8.93 -7.34
C ALA A 119 -9.44 -10.14 -7.21
N PHE A 120 -10.53 -10.03 -6.44
CA PHE A 120 -11.54 -11.09 -6.30
C PHE A 120 -12.21 -11.48 -7.62
N LEU A 121 -12.28 -10.57 -8.61
CA LEU A 121 -12.81 -10.88 -9.95
C LEU A 121 -11.92 -11.87 -10.72
N PHE A 122 -10.66 -12.04 -10.29
CA PHE A 122 -9.67 -12.91 -10.93
C PHE A 122 -9.45 -14.22 -10.17
N LEU A 123 -10.25 -14.51 -9.14
CA LEU A 123 -10.28 -15.83 -8.51
C LEU A 123 -10.74 -16.88 -9.51
N GLY A 124 -9.89 -17.88 -9.77
CA GLY A 124 -10.17 -18.97 -10.70
C GLY A 124 -10.38 -18.57 -12.16
N ARG A 125 -10.14 -17.30 -12.52
CA ARG A 125 -10.28 -16.79 -13.91
C ARG A 125 -8.93 -16.53 -14.53
N LYS A 126 -8.84 -16.66 -15.86
CA LYS A 126 -7.64 -16.32 -16.62
C LYS A 126 -7.39 -14.81 -16.56
N LEU A 127 -6.17 -14.42 -16.18
CA LEU A 127 -5.71 -13.05 -16.22
C LEU A 127 -4.87 -12.82 -17.48
N LYS A 128 -5.21 -11.79 -18.25
CA LYS A 128 -4.36 -11.34 -19.35
C LYS A 128 -3.48 -10.20 -18.85
N SER A 129 -2.28 -10.52 -18.35
CA SER A 129 -1.40 -9.55 -17.69
C SER A 129 -1.14 -8.27 -18.51
N ASN A 130 -1.04 -8.37 -19.83
CA ASN A 130 -0.84 -7.20 -20.70
C ASN A 130 -1.95 -6.15 -20.56
N PHE A 131 -3.22 -6.58 -20.44
CA PHE A 131 -4.33 -5.66 -20.23
C PHE A 131 -4.34 -5.06 -18.82
N VAL A 132 -3.86 -5.81 -17.84
CA VAL A 132 -3.70 -5.32 -16.45
C VAL A 132 -2.64 -4.22 -16.41
N PHE A 133 -1.46 -4.47 -16.99
CA PHE A 133 -0.42 -3.45 -17.12
C PHE A 133 -0.93 -2.21 -17.85
N LEU A 134 -1.58 -2.39 -19.01
CA LEU A 134 -2.13 -1.27 -19.76
C LEU A 134 -3.15 -0.48 -18.94
N GLY A 135 -4.06 -1.17 -18.23
CA GLY A 135 -5.06 -0.55 -17.37
C GLY A 135 -4.44 0.28 -16.26
N TYR A 136 -3.46 -0.26 -15.53
CA TYR A 136 -2.76 0.49 -14.48
C TYR A 136 -1.94 1.64 -15.04
N THR A 137 -1.20 1.44 -16.14
CA THR A 137 -0.44 2.52 -16.80
C THR A 137 -1.37 3.66 -17.19
N MET A 138 -2.52 3.37 -17.80
CA MET A 138 -3.50 4.40 -18.17
C MET A 138 -4.09 5.09 -16.94
N ALA A 139 -4.55 4.33 -15.94
CA ALA A 139 -5.16 4.88 -14.73
C ALA A 139 -4.19 5.78 -13.96
N ILE A 140 -2.93 5.35 -13.80
CA ILE A 140 -1.91 6.10 -13.07
C ILE A 140 -1.45 7.31 -13.86
N SER A 141 -1.29 7.19 -15.18
CA SER A 141 -0.97 8.35 -16.01
C SER A 141 -2.05 9.42 -15.89
N LEU A 142 -3.33 9.03 -15.94
CA LEU A 142 -4.46 9.94 -15.75
C LEU A 142 -4.46 10.56 -14.35
N LEU A 143 -4.22 9.78 -13.29
CA LEU A 143 -4.12 10.29 -11.92
C LEU A 143 -2.99 11.30 -11.78
N LEU A 144 -1.78 10.99 -12.26
CA LEU A 144 -0.64 11.89 -12.21
C LEU A 144 -0.87 13.17 -13.02
N VAL A 145 -1.44 13.07 -14.23
CA VAL A 145 -1.82 14.24 -15.04
C VAL A 145 -2.87 15.08 -14.31
N SER A 146 -3.84 14.45 -13.64
CA SER A 146 -4.87 15.17 -12.87
C SER A 146 -4.31 15.97 -11.68
N ILE A 147 -3.24 15.46 -11.05
CA ILE A 147 -2.57 16.07 -9.90
C ILE A 147 -1.59 17.15 -10.35
N PHE A 148 -0.67 16.83 -11.26
CA PHE A 148 0.45 17.71 -11.61
C PHE A 148 0.14 18.73 -12.70
N TYR A 149 -0.73 18.40 -13.66
CA TYR A 149 -0.89 19.21 -14.87
C TYR A 149 -2.26 19.88 -14.94
N TRP A 150 -3.34 19.11 -14.82
CA TRP A 150 -4.70 19.66 -14.87
C TRP A 150 -5.09 20.37 -13.58
N ASN A 151 -4.47 20.04 -12.45
CA ASN A 151 -4.78 20.61 -11.13
C ASN A 151 -6.28 20.47 -10.77
N ILE A 152 -6.91 19.37 -11.21
CA ILE A 152 -8.32 19.06 -10.95
C ILE A 152 -8.50 18.09 -9.79
N PHE A 153 -7.42 17.47 -9.31
CA PHE A 153 -7.47 16.61 -8.14
C PHE A 153 -7.79 17.46 -6.90
N PRO A 154 -8.79 17.08 -6.07
CA PRO A 154 -9.21 17.93 -4.97
C PRO A 154 -8.10 18.21 -3.96
N GLN A 155 -8.17 19.36 -3.28
CA GLN A 155 -7.21 19.69 -2.23
C GLN A 155 -7.36 18.71 -1.06
N CYS A 156 -6.24 18.15 -0.60
CA CYS A 156 -6.17 17.25 0.55
C CYS A 156 -5.65 17.94 1.82
N PHE A 157 -4.92 19.03 1.68
CA PHE A 157 -4.37 19.81 2.80
C PHE A 157 -4.32 21.30 2.45
N VAL A 158 -4.62 22.13 3.44
CA VAL A 158 -4.50 23.59 3.34
C VAL A 158 -3.61 24.09 4.49
N GLU A 159 -2.55 24.81 4.16
CA GLU A 159 -1.62 25.36 5.16
C GLU A 159 -2.35 26.28 6.15
N GLY A 160 -2.04 26.14 7.44
CA GLY A 160 -2.72 26.87 8.52
C GLY A 160 -4.13 26.36 8.90
N VAL A 161 -4.75 25.49 8.09
CA VAL A 161 -6.07 24.90 8.37
C VAL A 161 -5.97 23.40 8.67
N GLY A 162 -5.09 22.68 7.97
CA GLY A 162 -4.90 21.23 8.11
C GLY A 162 -5.56 20.42 7.00
N LEU A 163 -5.96 19.17 7.33
CA LEU A 163 -6.58 18.23 6.41
C LEU A 163 -7.96 18.71 5.94
N THR A 164 -8.23 18.61 4.64
CA THR A 164 -9.53 18.98 4.06
C THR A 164 -10.62 17.95 4.36
N LEU A 165 -11.89 18.35 4.22
CA LEU A 165 -13.01 17.43 4.29
C LEU A 165 -12.91 16.32 3.24
N PHE A 166 -12.48 16.66 2.02
CA PHE A 166 -12.27 15.68 0.96
C PHE A 166 -11.33 14.56 1.41
N LYS A 167 -10.15 14.93 1.94
CA LYS A 167 -9.17 13.97 2.44
C LYS A 167 -9.79 13.04 3.48
N LYS A 168 -10.42 13.60 4.52
CA LYS A 168 -11.01 12.81 5.62
C LYS A 168 -12.09 11.85 5.14
N VAL A 169 -12.99 12.32 4.26
CA VAL A 169 -14.04 11.47 3.68
C VAL A 169 -13.44 10.37 2.82
N SER A 170 -12.39 10.67 2.04
CA SER A 170 -11.70 9.67 1.23
C SER A 170 -11.11 8.54 2.06
N GLU A 171 -10.47 8.82 3.19
CA GLU A 171 -9.92 7.80 4.11
C GLU A 171 -11.01 6.85 4.64
N TYR A 172 -12.20 7.38 4.98
CA TYR A 172 -13.33 6.55 5.37
C TYR A 172 -13.85 5.69 4.22
N ILE A 173 -13.90 6.23 3.00
CA ILE A 173 -14.30 5.47 1.80
C ILE A 173 -13.28 4.36 1.53
N ILE A 174 -11.98 4.65 1.60
CA ILE A 174 -10.90 3.67 1.44
C ILE A 174 -11.04 2.56 2.48
N SER A 175 -11.25 2.92 3.75
CA SER A 175 -11.50 1.96 4.83
C SER A 175 -12.72 1.09 4.55
N LEU A 176 -13.82 1.65 4.01
CA LEU A 176 -15.01 0.90 3.64
C LEU A 176 -14.75 -0.08 2.48
N ILE A 177 -13.98 0.33 1.47
CA ILE A 177 -13.54 -0.54 0.37
C ILE A 177 -12.72 -1.70 0.91
N LEU A 178 -11.78 -1.44 1.82
CA LEU A 178 -10.95 -2.46 2.47
C LEU A 178 -11.80 -3.43 3.31
N ILE A 179 -12.82 -2.95 4.03
CA ILE A 179 -13.78 -3.81 4.73
C ILE A 179 -14.54 -4.70 3.73
N GLY A 180 -14.93 -4.16 2.57
CA GLY A 180 -15.51 -4.93 1.48
C GLY A 180 -14.57 -6.03 0.97
N SER A 181 -13.30 -5.70 0.75
CA SER A 181 -12.25 -6.66 0.37
C SER A 181 -12.07 -7.75 1.42
N LEU A 182 -12.09 -7.39 2.71
CA LEU A 182 -12.00 -8.34 3.82
C LEU A 182 -13.21 -9.28 3.87
N ALA A 183 -14.42 -8.75 3.66
CA ALA A 183 -15.63 -9.56 3.59
C ALA A 183 -15.59 -10.56 2.42
N LEU A 184 -15.14 -10.12 1.24
CA LEU A 184 -14.94 -11.01 0.10
C LEU A 184 -13.83 -12.04 0.35
N LEU A 185 -12.77 -11.68 1.07
CA LEU A 185 -11.71 -12.60 1.48
C LEU A 185 -12.27 -13.74 2.31
N PHE A 186 -13.08 -13.43 3.33
CA PHE A 186 -13.71 -14.44 4.18
C PHE A 186 -14.78 -15.26 3.45
N LYS A 187 -15.54 -14.63 2.55
CA LYS A 187 -16.54 -15.33 1.71
C LYS A 187 -15.88 -16.38 0.82
N ASN A 188 -14.72 -16.04 0.24
CA ASN A 188 -13.98 -16.91 -0.68
C ASN A 188 -12.84 -17.68 0.01
N ARG A 189 -12.86 -17.82 1.34
CA ARG A 189 -11.77 -18.40 2.13
C ARG A 189 -11.33 -19.81 1.74
N ARG A 190 -12.17 -20.56 1.02
CA ARG A 190 -11.86 -21.92 0.54
C ARG A 190 -10.88 -21.92 -0.63
N GLU A 191 -10.75 -20.80 -1.33
CA GLU A 191 -9.83 -20.61 -2.46
C GLU A 191 -8.40 -20.26 -2.01
N PHE A 192 -8.18 -20.12 -0.70
CA PHE A 192 -6.90 -19.68 -0.14
C PHE A 192 -6.40 -20.67 0.90
N ASP A 193 -5.09 -20.90 0.88
CA ASP A 193 -4.42 -21.54 2.01
C ASP A 193 -4.64 -20.75 3.30
N LYS A 194 -4.81 -21.45 4.41
CA LYS A 194 -5.10 -20.84 5.71
C LYS A 194 -4.06 -19.78 6.12
N SER A 195 -2.79 -20.03 5.82
CA SER A 195 -1.71 -19.07 6.09
C SER A 195 -1.81 -17.81 5.24
N VAL A 196 -2.11 -17.96 3.95
CA VAL A 196 -2.29 -16.83 3.02
C VAL A 196 -3.51 -16.00 3.41
N LEU A 197 -4.63 -16.67 3.71
CA LEU A 197 -5.86 -16.03 4.19
C LEU A 197 -5.60 -15.17 5.42
N ASN A 198 -4.90 -15.73 6.43
CA ASN A 198 -4.61 -15.02 7.67
C ASN A 198 -3.69 -13.83 7.46
N LEU A 199 -2.66 -13.96 6.61
CA LEU A 199 -1.74 -12.86 6.30
C LEU A 199 -2.42 -11.73 5.53
N LEU A 200 -3.26 -12.06 4.54
CA LEU A 200 -4.04 -11.08 3.79
C LEU A 200 -5.08 -10.38 4.68
N ALA A 201 -5.76 -11.13 5.55
CA ALA A 201 -6.70 -10.54 6.49
C ALA A 201 -5.98 -9.60 7.47
N ALA A 202 -4.82 -10.02 8.00
CA ALA A 202 -4.01 -9.19 8.88
C ALA A 202 -3.51 -7.93 8.16
N SER A 203 -3.02 -8.03 6.92
CA SER A 203 -2.57 -6.85 6.16
C SER A 203 -3.71 -5.88 5.93
N ILE A 204 -4.89 -6.34 5.51
CA ILE A 204 -6.07 -5.48 5.29
C ILE A 204 -6.50 -4.79 6.59
N VAL A 205 -6.55 -5.52 7.71
CA VAL A 205 -6.93 -4.94 9.02
C VAL A 205 -5.91 -3.89 9.47
N VAL A 206 -4.62 -4.17 9.34
CA VAL A 206 -3.56 -3.21 9.69
C VAL A 206 -3.64 -1.97 8.80
N THR A 207 -3.91 -2.12 7.50
CA THR A 207 -4.12 -0.99 6.59
C THR A 207 -5.34 -0.16 7.01
N ILE A 208 -6.49 -0.77 7.34
CA ILE A 208 -7.67 -0.02 7.83
C ILE A 208 -7.33 0.79 9.08
N VAL A 209 -6.63 0.17 10.04
CA VAL A 209 -6.21 0.87 11.27
C VAL A 209 -5.29 2.03 10.94
N SER A 210 -4.34 1.86 10.01
CA SER A 210 -3.44 2.91 9.53
C SER A 210 -4.20 4.10 8.94
N GLU A 211 -5.14 3.87 8.02
CA GLU A 211 -5.96 4.93 7.40
C GLU A 211 -6.77 5.72 8.45
N LEU A 212 -7.31 5.02 9.45
CA LEU A 212 -7.99 5.66 10.57
C LEU A 212 -7.04 6.58 11.37
N PHE A 213 -5.79 6.16 11.63
CA PHE A 213 -4.81 7.03 12.27
C PHE A 213 -4.46 8.26 11.44
N PHE A 214 -4.40 8.14 10.11
CA PHE A 214 -4.16 9.28 9.22
C PHE A 214 -5.37 10.23 9.12
N THR A 215 -6.56 9.82 9.53
CA THR A 215 -7.79 10.61 9.41
C THR A 215 -7.88 11.77 10.44
N PHE A 216 -7.18 11.64 11.58
CA PHE A 216 -7.26 12.56 12.71
C PHE A 216 -6.14 13.60 12.74
#